data_AF-A0A961W7Q7-F1
#
_entry.id   AF-A0A961W7Q7-F1
#
_cell.length_a   1.000
_cell.length_b   1.000
_cell.length_c   1.000
_cell.angle_alpha   90.00
_cell.angle_beta   90.00
_cell.angle_gamma   90.00
#
_symmetry.space_group_name_H-M   'P 1'
#
loop_
_entity.id
_entity.type
_entity.pdbx_description
1 polymer ?
#
loop_
_entity_poly.entity_id
_entity_poly.type
_entity_poly.pdbx_seq_one_letter_code
_entity_poly.pdbx_strand_id
1 'polypeptide(L)'
;MLRFFVVGALFTVIASAYALYSINTTTRSIADDVKEKERLREELISSMAILKAERAYLSRPEVIEPLARRYGMRPVKGEQLIDRSQLPRPAHTREAR
;
A
#
# COMPACT_ATOMS: atom_id res chain seq x y z
N MET A 1 22.35 17.21 54.08
CA MET A 1 22.83 17.69 52.77
C MET A 1 23.19 16.52 51.85
N LEU A 2 24.27 15.76 52.11
CA LEU A 2 24.74 14.68 51.21
C LEU A 2 23.71 13.58 50.91
N ARG A 3 22.90 13.18 51.90
CA ARG A 3 21.85 12.15 51.73
C ARG A 3 20.77 12.54 50.71
N PHE A 4 20.39 13.82 50.64
CA PHE A 4 19.43 14.29 49.65
C PHE A 4 19.99 14.24 48.23
N PHE A 5 21.28 14.54 48.05
CA PHE A 5 21.96 14.39 46.76
C PHE A 5 22.04 12.93 46.31
N VAL A 6 22.30 11.99 47.23
CA VAL A 6 22.32 10.55 46.91
C VAL A 6 20.94 10.06 46.48
N VAL A 7 19.88 10.47 47.17
CA VAL A 7 18.50 10.12 46.80
C VAL A 7 18.15 10.71 45.43
N GLY A 8 18.48 11.98 45.19
CA GLY A 8 18.28 12.62 43.89
C GLY A 8 19.03 11.90 42.77
N ALA A 9 20.31 11.56 42.97
CA ALA A 9 21.10 10.80 42.01
C ALA A 9 20.51 9.41 41.72
N LEU A 10 19.99 8.72 42.74
CA LEU A 10 19.34 7.43 42.59
C LEU A 10 18.09 7.53 41.71
N PHE A 11 17.26 8.55 41.93
CA PHE A 11 16.08 8.79 41.07
C PHE A 11 16.48 9.09 39.62
N THR A 12 17.54 9.86 39.39
CA THR A 12 18.03 10.14 38.04
C THR A 12 18.51 8.88 37.32
N VAL A 13 19.20 7.98 38.02
CA VAL A 13 19.65 6.70 37.46
C VAL A 13 18.45 5.83 37.09
N ILE A 14 17.45 5.73 37.95
CA ILE A 14 16.23 4.94 37.69
C ILE A 14 15.45 5.53 36.50
N ALA A 15 15.29 6.86 36.44
CA ALA A 15 14.62 7.53 35.34
C ALA A 15 15.35 7.32 34.00
N SER A 16 16.68 7.37 34.00
CA SER A 16 17.51 7.11 32.83
C SER A 16 17.39 5.66 32.35
N ALA A 17 17.45 4.69 33.27
CA ALA A 17 17.25 3.28 32.95
C ALA A 17 15.87 3.01 32.36
N TYR A 18 14.82 3.64 32.91
CA TYR A 18 13.46 3.54 32.39
C TYR A 18 13.32 4.17 30.99
N ALA A 19 13.88 5.35 30.78
CA ALA A 19 13.87 6.02 29.48
C ALA A 19 14.57 5.17 28.42
N LEU A 20 15.74 4.61 28.74
CA LEU A 20 16.48 3.74 27.83
C LEU A 20 15.71 2.44 27.52
N TYR A 21 15.07 1.86 28.53
CA TYR A 21 14.22 0.68 28.35
C TYR A 21 13.04 0.99 27.43
N SER A 22 12.33 2.09 27.68
CA SER A 22 11.19 2.50 26.86
C SER A 22 11.57 2.77 25.41
N ILE A 23 12.70 3.44 25.16
CA ILE A 23 13.20 3.69 23.81
C ILE A 23 13.53 2.36 23.11
N ASN A 24 14.20 1.44 23.81
CA ASN A 24 14.57 0.14 23.26
C ASN A 24 13.33 -0.71 22.93
N THR A 25 12.31 -0.72 23.80
CA THR A 25 11.08 -1.47 23.56
C THR A 25 10.25 -0.87 22.43
N THR A 26 10.10 0.45 22.37
CA THR A 26 9.38 1.13 21.29
C THR A 26 10.07 0.88 19.95
N THR A 27 11.40 0.95 19.93
CA THR A 27 12.18 0.69 18.70
C THR A 27 12.00 -0.74 18.20
N ARG A 28 11.97 -1.73 19.10
CA ARG A 28 11.69 -3.13 18.75
C ARG A 28 10.28 -3.32 18.18
N SER A 29 9.26 -2.74 18.82
CA SER A 29 7.88 -2.86 18.33
C SER A 29 7.69 -2.28 16.92
N ILE A 30 8.29 -1.13 16.63
CA ILE A 30 8.23 -0.52 15.30
C ILE A 30 8.99 -1.35 14.27
N ALA A 31 10.14 -1.91 14.64
CA ALA A 31 10.91 -2.78 13.76
C ALA A 31 10.15 -4.07 13.40
N ASP A 32 9.46 -4.67 14.36
CA ASP A 32 8.63 -5.86 14.14
C ASP A 32 7.43 -5.54 13.25
N ASP A 33 6.74 -4.41 13.47
CA ASP A 33 5.63 -3.95 12.63
C ASP A 33 6.05 -3.68 11.17
N VAL A 34 7.22 -3.08 10.97
CA VAL A 34 7.77 -2.84 9.62
C VAL A 34 8.06 -4.16 8.92
N LYS A 35 8.67 -5.11 9.63
CA LYS A 35 9.00 -6.43 9.09
C LYS A 35 7.74 -7.21 8.70
N GLU A 36 6.68 -7.15 9.49
CA GLU A 36 5.40 -7.78 9.18
C GLU A 36 4.79 -7.16 7.91
N LYS A 37 4.79 -5.82 7.81
CA LYS A 37 4.29 -5.12 6.62
C LYS A 37 5.11 -5.40 5.37
N GLU A 38 6.43 -5.54 5.49
CA GLU A 38 7.29 -5.92 4.36
C GLU A 38 6.97 -7.33 3.86
N ARG A 39 6.74 -8.29 4.76
CA ARG A 39 6.32 -9.65 4.39
C ARG A 39 4.98 -9.65 3.66
N LEU A 40 3.99 -8.97 4.20
CA LEU A 40 2.68 -8.83 3.57
C LEU A 40 2.78 -8.17 2.19
N ARG A 41 3.63 -7.14 2.06
CA ARG A 41 3.88 -6.47 0.78
C ARG A 41 4.45 -7.44 -0.24
N GLU A 42 5.45 -8.24 0.14
CA GLU A 42 6.08 -9.20 -0.77
C GLU A 42 5.07 -10.28 -1.22
N GLU A 43 4.26 -10.78 -0.29
CA GLU A 43 3.19 -11.73 -0.57
C GLU A 43 2.14 -11.14 -1.54
N LEU A 44 1.70 -9.90 -1.29
CA LEU A 44 0.77 -9.19 -2.15
C LEU A 44 1.33 -8.94 -3.55
N ILE A 45 2.62 -8.59 -3.66
CA ILE A 45 3.29 -8.39 -4.95
C ILE A 45 3.31 -9.68 -5.75
N SER A 46 3.67 -10.80 -5.11
CA SER A 46 3.70 -12.11 -5.76
C SER A 46 2.30 -12.53 -6.24
N SER A 47 1.26 -12.33 -5.42
CA SER A 47 -0.13 -12.61 -5.77
C SER A 47 -0.63 -11.73 -6.91
N MET A 48 -0.27 -10.44 -6.88
CA MET A 48 -0.62 -9.50 -7.95
C MET A 48 0.07 -9.85 -9.26
N ALA A 49 1.27 -10.43 -9.25
CA ALA A 49 1.94 -10.89 -10.46
C ALA A 49 1.13 -12.01 -11.15
N ILE A 50 0.60 -12.96 -10.37
CA ILE A 50 -0.29 -14.03 -10.88
C ILE A 50 -1.55 -13.41 -11.48
N LEU A 51 -2.24 -12.55 -10.74
CA LEU A 51 -3.47 -11.89 -11.22
C LEU A 51 -3.22 -11.04 -12.48
N LYS A 52 -2.06 -10.39 -12.59
CA LYS A 52 -1.67 -9.64 -13.80
C LYS A 52 -1.46 -10.58 -14.98
N ALA A 53 -0.83 -11.73 -14.77
CA ALA A 53 -0.63 -12.73 -15.81
C ALA A 53 -1.97 -13.31 -16.28
N GLU A 54 -2.86 -13.67 -15.35
CA GLU A 54 -4.21 -14.13 -15.65
C GLU A 54 -5.01 -13.08 -16.41
N ARG A 55 -5.01 -11.82 -15.93
CA ARG A 55 -5.67 -10.73 -16.62
C ARG A 55 -5.12 -10.54 -18.04
N ALA A 56 -3.80 -10.58 -18.20
CA ALA A 56 -3.18 -10.45 -19.52
C ALA A 56 -3.60 -11.59 -20.45
N TYR A 57 -3.64 -12.83 -19.96
CA TYR A 57 -4.14 -13.97 -20.73
C TYR A 57 -5.62 -13.82 -21.10
N LEU A 58 -6.47 -13.48 -20.13
CA LEU A 58 -7.91 -13.30 -20.34
C LEU A 58 -8.23 -12.09 -21.22
N SER A 59 -7.35 -11.08 -21.30
CA SER A 59 -7.53 -9.92 -22.18
C SER A 59 -7.26 -10.19 -23.65
N ARG A 60 -6.74 -11.36 -24.00
CA ARG A 60 -6.39 -11.71 -25.38
C ARG A 60 -7.64 -11.79 -26.26
N PRO A 61 -7.61 -11.25 -27.49
CA PRO A 61 -8.76 -11.28 -28.39
C PRO A 61 -9.28 -12.70 -28.64
N GLU A 62 -8.38 -13.68 -28.77
CA GLU A 62 -8.75 -15.07 -29.04
C GLU A 62 -9.53 -15.72 -27.89
N VAL A 63 -9.32 -15.22 -26.66
CA VAL A 63 -9.99 -15.70 -25.45
C VAL A 63 -11.32 -14.97 -25.22
N ILE A 64 -11.37 -13.65 -25.47
CA ILE A 64 -12.56 -12.83 -25.27
C ILE A 64 -13.58 -12.99 -26.38
N GLU A 65 -13.15 -13.11 -27.64
CA GLU A 65 -14.04 -13.06 -28.80
C GLU A 65 -15.18 -14.10 -28.73
N PRO A 66 -14.93 -15.38 -28.40
CA PRO A 66 -16.01 -16.36 -28.29
C PRO A 66 -17.07 -15.97 -27.25
N LEU A 67 -16.64 -15.42 -26.11
CA LEU A 67 -17.54 -14.98 -25.04
C LEU A 67 -18.31 -13.72 -25.47
N ALA A 68 -17.62 -12.74 -26.04
CA ALA A 68 -18.23 -11.51 -26.55
C ALA A 68 -19.31 -11.81 -27.61
N ARG A 69 -19.04 -12.74 -28.53
CA ARG A 69 -20.00 -13.20 -29.54
C ARG A 69 -21.23 -13.87 -28.93
N ARG A 70 -21.06 -14.70 -27.89
CA ARG A 70 -22.19 -15.29 -27.14
C ARG A 70 -23.11 -14.25 -26.53
N TYR A 71 -22.54 -13.13 -26.07
CA TYR A 71 -23.30 -11.98 -25.58
C TYR A 71 -23.79 -11.03 -26.68
N GLY A 72 -23.66 -11.39 -27.96
CA GLY A 72 -24.09 -10.56 -29.09
C GLY A 72 -23.22 -9.33 -29.35
N MET A 73 -22.07 -9.22 -28.67
CA MET A 73 -21.15 -8.11 -28.85
C MET A 73 -20.42 -8.23 -30.19
N ARG A 74 -20.12 -7.08 -30.78
CA ARG A 74 -19.41 -6.96 -32.07
C ARG A 74 -18.26 -5.97 -31.91
N PRO A 75 -17.21 -6.07 -32.74
CA PRO A 75 -16.15 -5.08 -32.78
C PRO A 75 -16.72 -3.67 -32.90
N VAL A 76 -16.10 -2.74 -32.17
CA VAL A 76 -16.46 -1.33 -32.18
C VAL A 76 -16.32 -0.80 -33.61
N LYS A 77 -17.35 -0.13 -34.11
CA LYS A 77 -17.33 0.58 -35.40
C LYS A 77 -16.75 1.98 -35.23
N GLY A 78 -16.20 2.53 -36.31
CA GLY A 78 -15.67 3.90 -36.35
C GLY A 78 -16.66 4.95 -35.83
N GLU A 79 -17.95 4.77 -36.12
CA GLU A 79 -19.02 5.68 -35.69
C GLU A 79 -19.27 5.70 -34.16
N GLN A 80 -18.78 4.69 -33.44
CA GLN A 80 -18.95 4.56 -31.99
C GLN A 80 -17.80 5.19 -31.20
N LEU A 81 -16.74 5.65 -31.87
CA LEU A 81 -15.60 6.31 -31.27
C LEU A 81 -15.88 7.82 -31.22
N ILE A 82 -15.90 8.38 -30.01
CA ILE A 82 -15.91 9.83 -29.81
C ILE A 82 -14.48 10.37 -29.85
N ASP A 83 -14.32 11.57 -30.41
CA ASP A 83 -13.02 12.25 -30.41
C ASP A 83 -12.64 12.64 -28.97
N ARG A 84 -11.34 12.62 -28.68
CA ARG A 84 -10.79 13.01 -27.38
C ARG A 84 -11.18 14.43 -26.98
N SER A 85 -11.41 15.31 -27.96
CA SER A 85 -11.91 16.67 -27.77
C SER A 85 -13.33 16.72 -27.18
N GLN A 86 -14.10 15.63 -27.31
CA GLN A 86 -15.48 15.49 -26.83
C GLN A 86 -15.58 14.77 -25.48
N LEU A 87 -14.45 14.28 -24.93
CA LEU A 87 -14.43 13.66 -23.61
C LEU A 87 -14.65 14.74 -22.52
N PRO A 88 -15.61 14.56 -21.60
CA PRO A 88 -15.78 15.47 -20.48
C PRO A 88 -14.48 15.53 -19.68
N ARG A 89 -14.03 16.76 -19.36
CA ARG A 89 -12.85 16.98 -18.52
C ARG A 89 -13.08 16.28 -17.17
N PRO A 90 -12.19 15.37 -16.73
CA PRO A 90 -12.43 14.62 -15.50
C PRO A 90 -12.54 15.57 -14.30
N ALA A 91 -13.63 15.45 -13.54
CA ALA A 91 -13.99 16.34 -12.42
C ALA A 91 -13.08 16.21 -11.18
N HIS A 92 -12.00 15.44 -11.26
CA HIS A 92 -11.14 15.10 -10.12
C HIS A 92 -9.69 15.55 -10.36
N THR A 93 -9.52 16.84 -10.61
CA THR A 93 -8.30 17.54 -10.17
C THR A 93 -8.67 18.28 -8.89
N ARG A 94 -8.89 17.52 -7.79
CA ARG A 94 -8.86 18.14 -6.46
C ARG A 94 -7.40 18.46 -6.16
N GLU A 95 -7.10 19.74 -6.33
CA GLU A 95 -6.06 20.52 -5.68
C GLU A 95 -5.32 19.73 -4.58
N ALA A 96 -4.10 19.29 -4.89
CA ALA A 96 -3.10 19.03 -3.87
C ALA A 96 -2.65 20.41 -3.37
N ARG A 97 -3.21 20.83 -2.24
CA ARG A 97 -2.77 21.98 -1.45
C ARG A 97 -1.96 21.48 -0.26
#